data_AF-A0A3M8VSP7-F1
#
_entry.id   AF-A0A3M8VSP7-F1
#
_cell.length_a   1.000
_cell.length_b   1.000
_cell.length_c   1.000
_cell.angle_alpha   90.00
_cell.angle_beta   90.00
_cell.angle_gamma   90.00
#
_symmetry.space_group_name_H-M   'P 1'
#
loop_
_entity.id
_entity.type
_entity.pdbx_description
1 polymer ?
#
loop_
_entity_poly.entity_id
_entity_poly.type
_entity_poly.pdbx_seq_one_letter_code
_entity_poly.pdbx_strand_id
1 'polypeptide(L)'
;MSTQHLIEWTEDGGPRTAQWRSESGAPPPRRVVVADDRMTADAAYRLVCEGTALLWRGDYQGARQLLAALARRVDRGPRRPRGRR
;
A
#
# COMPACT_ATOMS: atom_id res chain seq x y z
N MET A 1 14.73 25.47 -0.41
CA MET A 1 13.75 25.15 0.65
C MET A 1 13.27 23.73 0.38
N SER A 2 13.76 22.73 1.10
CA SER A 2 13.32 21.34 0.90
C SER A 2 11.89 21.19 1.40
N THR A 3 10.94 20.97 0.50
CA THR A 3 9.56 20.63 0.85
C THR A 3 9.57 19.27 1.55
N GLN A 4 9.62 19.29 2.87
CA GLN A 4 9.51 18.08 3.69
C GLN A 4 8.06 17.60 3.61
N HIS A 5 7.79 16.72 2.65
CA HIS A 5 6.51 16.04 2.59
C HIS A 5 6.45 15.06 3.76
N LEU A 6 5.48 15.22 4.66
CA LEU A 6 5.24 14.31 5.77
C LEU A 6 4.02 13.44 5.43
N ILE A 7 4.11 12.17 5.79
CA ILE A 7 2.97 11.26 5.82
C ILE A 7 2.62 10.98 7.27
N GLU A 8 1.33 10.84 7.53
CA GLU A 8 0.79 10.51 8.84
C GLU A 8 0.01 9.20 8.76
N TRP A 9 0.14 8.35 9.77
CA TRP A 9 -0.64 7.12 9.91
C TRP A 9 -0.90 6.83 11.40
N THR A 10 -1.82 5.91 11.67
CA THR A 10 -2.07 5.42 13.03
C THR A 10 -1.46 4.03 13.20
N GLU A 11 -0.70 3.83 14.27
CA GLU A 11 -0.03 2.57 14.61
C GLU A 11 0.01 2.39 16.12
N ASP A 12 -0.28 1.18 16.59
CA ASP A 12 -0.32 0.82 18.03
C ASP A 12 -1.16 1.78 18.89
N GLY A 13 -2.26 2.29 18.32
CA GLY A 13 -3.16 3.23 18.99
C GLY A 13 -2.66 4.68 19.05
N GLY A 14 -1.52 4.99 18.42
CA GLY A 14 -0.95 6.34 18.38
C GLY A 14 -0.80 6.89 16.96
N PRO A 15 -0.93 8.21 16.76
CA PRO A 15 -0.53 8.84 15.51
C PRO A 15 1.00 8.78 15.35
N ARG A 16 1.44 8.52 14.12
CA ARG A 16 2.85 8.46 13.71
C ARG A 16 3.02 9.30 12.46
N THR A 17 4.19 9.90 12.31
CA THR A 17 4.55 10.68 11.13
C THR A 17 5.94 10.29 10.62
N ALA A 18 6.15 10.40 9.31
CA ALA A 18 7.46 10.19 8.69
C ALA A 18 7.61 11.05 7.45
N GLN A 19 8.88 11.33 7.09
CA GLN A 19 9.20 12.01 5.86
C GLN A 19 8.92 11.10 4.66
N TRP A 20 8.07 11.58 3.77
CA TRP A 20 7.84 11.00 2.46
C TRP A 20 9.07 11.21 1.58
N ARG A 21 9.61 10.09 1.09
CA ARG A 21 10.73 10.07 0.15
C ARG A 21 10.27 9.32 -1.08
N SER A 22 9.90 10.07 -2.12
CA SER A 22 9.61 9.51 -3.43
C SER A 22 10.76 9.82 -4.38
N GLU A 23 11.37 8.77 -4.92
CA GLU A 23 12.39 8.90 -5.97
C GLU A 23 11.78 9.45 -7.26
N SER A 24 10.56 9.02 -7.61
CA SER A 24 9.82 9.46 -8.79
C SER A 24 9.07 10.79 -8.63
N GLY A 25 9.26 11.50 -7.51
CA GLY A 25 8.55 12.77 -7.23
C GLY A 25 7.04 12.63 -7.03
N ALA A 26 6.53 11.43 -6.72
CA ALA A 26 5.12 11.22 -6.44
C ALA A 26 4.68 12.06 -5.21
N PRO A 27 3.47 12.65 -5.24
CA PRO A 27 2.97 13.41 -4.09
C PRO A 27 2.78 12.50 -2.88
N PRO A 28 2.89 13.04 -1.64
CA PRO A 28 2.64 12.26 -0.45
C PRO A 28 1.20 11.72 -0.46
N PRO A 29 0.99 10.43 -0.16
CA PRO A 29 -0.33 9.84 -0.09
C PRO A 29 -1.17 10.50 1.01
N ARG A 30 -2.45 10.75 0.72
CA ARG A 30 -3.39 11.32 1.70
C ARG A 30 -3.74 10.35 2.83
N ARG A 31 -3.59 9.04 2.58
CA ARG A 31 -3.90 7.99 3.53
C ARG A 31 -2.81 6.93 3.48
N VAL A 32 -2.29 6.60 4.65
CA VAL A 32 -1.32 5.52 4.84
C VAL A 32 -1.90 4.53 5.84
N VAL A 33 -1.87 3.24 5.50
CA VAL A 33 -2.32 2.14 6.37
C VAL A 33 -1.15 1.20 6.60
N VAL A 34 -0.98 0.79 7.85
CA VAL A 34 0.01 -0.23 8.22
C VAL A 34 -0.45 -1.59 7.69
N ALA A 35 0.45 -2.25 6.96
CA ALA A 35 0.31 -3.60 6.48
C ALA A 35 1.36 -4.49 7.13
N ASP A 36 0.98 -5.67 7.58
CA ASP A 36 1.87 -6.68 8.16
C ASP A 36 1.62 -8.05 7.50
N ASP A 37 2.26 -9.09 8.03
CA ASP A 37 2.11 -10.48 7.59
C ASP A 37 0.69 -11.04 7.74
N ARG A 38 -0.19 -10.36 8.50
CA ARG A 38 -1.60 -10.72 8.66
C ARG A 38 -2.47 -10.11 7.58
N MET A 39 -2.01 -9.06 6.89
CA MET A 39 -2.76 -8.42 5.81
C MET A 39 -2.73 -9.28 4.55
N THR A 40 -3.90 -9.64 4.05
CA THR A 40 -4.00 -10.40 2.80
C THR A 40 -3.71 -9.52 1.59
N ALA A 41 -3.14 -10.12 0.54
CA ALA A 41 -2.85 -9.41 -0.70
C ALA A 41 -4.11 -8.84 -1.39
N ASP A 42 -5.29 -9.43 -1.16
CA ASP A 42 -6.55 -8.89 -1.68
C ASP A 42 -7.01 -7.64 -0.92
N ALA A 43 -6.85 -7.61 0.41
CA ALA A 43 -7.13 -6.41 1.21
C ALA A 43 -6.16 -5.28 0.87
N ALA A 44 -4.87 -5.59 0.78
CA ALA A 44 -3.84 -4.66 0.33
C ALA A 44 -4.15 -4.11 -1.08
N TYR A 45 -4.53 -4.97 -2.02
CA TYR A 45 -4.86 -4.57 -3.39
C TYR A 45 -6.03 -3.58 -3.43
N ARG A 46 -7.10 -3.85 -2.68
CA ARG A 46 -8.23 -2.93 -2.56
C ARG A 46 -7.82 -1.56 -2.04
N LEU A 47 -7.03 -1.52 -0.96
CA LEU A 47 -6.55 -0.26 -0.39
C LEU A 47 -5.73 0.54 -1.40
N VAL A 48 -4.83 -0.13 -2.13
CA VAL A 48 -4.03 0.51 -3.19
C VAL A 48 -4.92 1.03 -4.32
N CYS A 49 -5.92 0.26 -4.76
CA CYS A 49 -6.90 0.70 -5.75
C CYS A 49 -7.76 1.89 -5.28
N GLU A 50 -8.03 1.99 -3.98
CA GLU A 50 -8.70 3.13 -3.35
C GLU A 50 -7.78 4.37 -3.22
N GLY A 51 -6.51 4.26 -3.61
CA GLY A 51 -5.52 5.34 -3.50
C GLY A 51 -4.85 5.44 -2.13
N THR A 52 -4.94 4.38 -1.31
CA THR A 52 -4.29 4.28 -0.01
C THR A 52 -2.89 3.70 -0.16
N ALA A 53 -1.89 4.36 0.42
CA ALA A 53 -0.54 3.81 0.50
C ALA A 53 -0.44 2.82 1.66
N LEU A 54 0.36 1.76 1.45
CA LEU A 54 0.61 0.73 2.45
C LEU A 54 2.01 0.91 3.04
N LEU A 55 2.09 0.97 4.36
CA LEU A 55 3.34 0.94 5.10
C LEU A 55 3.58 -0.47 5.62
N TRP A 56 4.55 -1.18 5.06
CA TRP A 56 4.86 -2.54 5.51
C TRP A 56 5.59 -2.54 6.86
N ARG A 57 5.11 -3.36 7.79
CA ARG A 57 5.71 -3.64 9.09
C ARG A 57 5.99 -5.13 9.20
N GLY A 58 7.27 -5.48 9.25
CA GLY A 58 7.72 -6.86 9.29
C GLY A 58 9.03 -7.02 8.54
N ASP A 59 9.28 -8.25 8.08
CA ASP A 59 10.48 -8.57 7.33
C ASP A 59 10.42 -8.15 5.85
N TYR A 60 11.59 -8.09 5.22
CA TYR A 60 11.69 -7.75 3.80
C TYR A 60 11.07 -8.82 2.89
N GLN A 61 11.11 -10.09 3.31
CA GLN A 61 10.61 -11.21 2.52
C GLN A 61 9.09 -11.17 2.39
N GLY A 62 8.36 -10.93 3.48
CA GLY A 62 6.91 -10.74 3.46
C GLY A 62 6.50 -9.53 2.62
N ALA A 63 7.23 -8.41 2.74
CA ALA A 63 7.01 -7.22 1.92
C ALA A 63 7.11 -7.55 0.42
N ARG A 64 8.18 -8.25 0.02
CA ARG A 64 8.38 -8.68 -1.38
C ARG A 64 7.29 -9.62 -1.86
N GLN A 65 6.87 -10.57 -1.03
CA GLN A 65 5.79 -11.49 -1.37
C GLN A 65 4.47 -10.74 -1.60
N LEU A 66 4.16 -9.76 -0.74
CA LEU A 66 3.01 -8.88 -0.92
C LEU A 66 3.11 -8.10 -2.23
N LEU A 67 4.25 -7.47 -2.50
CA LEU A 67 4.48 -6.72 -3.74
C LEU A 67 4.31 -7.62 -4.98
N ALA A 68 4.86 -8.83 -4.97
CA ALA A 68 4.67 -9.79 -6.06
C ALA A 68 3.22 -10.26 -6.21
N ALA A 69 2.49 -10.38 -5.09
CA ALA A 69 1.07 -10.70 -5.10
C ALA A 69 0.21 -9.55 -5.63
N LEU A 70 0.60 -8.29 -5.39
CA LEU A 70 -0.03 -7.09 -5.95
C LEU A 70 0.25 -6.96 -7.44
N ALA A 71 1.51 -7.11 -7.88
CA ALA A 71 1.88 -7.06 -9.30
C ALA A 71 1.04 -8.04 -10.13
N ARG A 72 0.97 -9.31 -9.70
CA ARG A 72 0.13 -10.33 -10.35
C ARG A 72 -1.36 -9.96 -10.42
N ARG A 73 -1.87 -9.15 -9.50
CA ARG A 73 -3.27 -8.71 -9.48
C ARG A 73 -3.52 -7.53 -10.41
N VAL A 74 -2.58 -6.58 -10.45
CA VAL A 74 -2.60 -5.48 -11.43
C VAL A 74 -2.56 -6.04 -12.84
N ASP A 75 -1.66 -6.98 -13.12
CA ASP A 75 -1.50 -7.59 -14.45
C ASP A 75 -2.70 -8.43 -14.88
N ARG A 76 -3.45 -9.02 -13.93
CA ARG A 76 -4.61 -9.86 -14.23
C ARG A 76 -5.82 -9.07 -14.75
N GLY A 77 -5.83 -7.74 -14.59
CA GLY A 77 -6.98 -6.89 -14.83
C GLY A 77 -8.17 -7.20 -13.91
N PRO A 78 -9.21 -6.34 -13.87
CA PRO A 78 -10.44 -6.65 -13.17
C PRO A 78 -10.99 -7.95 -13.76
N ARG A 79 -11.22 -8.96 -12.92
CA ARG A 79 -11.93 -10.17 -13.33
C ARG A 79 -13.28 -9.74 -13.90
N ARG A 80 -13.42 -9.71 -15.22
CA ARG A 80 -14.74 -9.72 -15.86
C ARG A 80 -15.49 -10.89 -15.21
N PRO A 81 -16.65 -10.68 -14.58
CA PRO A 81 -17.47 -11.81 -14.18
C PRO A 81 -17.70 -12.59 -15.46
N ARG A 82 -17.29 -13.86 -15.49
CA ARG A 82 -17.69 -14.76 -16.57
C ARG A 82 -19.20 -14.73 -16.54
N GLY A 83 -19.78 -14.06 -17.54
CA GLY A 83 -21.22 -13.97 -17.72
C GLY A 83 -21.80 -15.36 -17.54
N ARG A 84 -22.69 -15.48 -16.56
CA ARG A 84 -23.52 -16.66 -16.40
C ARG A 84 -24.31 -16.80 -17.70
N ARG A 85 -23.99 -17.90 -18.39
CA ARG A 85 -24.72 -18.62 -19.45
C ARG A 85 -26.02 -18.02 -19.96
#